data_AF-A0A0H4X1L4-F1
#
_entry.id   AF-A0A0H4X1L4-F1
#
_cell.length_a   1.000
_cell.length_b   1.000
_cell.length_c   1.000
_cell.angle_alpha   90.00
_cell.angle_beta   90.00
_cell.angle_gamma   90.00
#
_symmetry.space_group_name_H-M   'P 1'
#
loop_
_entity.id
_entity.type
_entity.pdbx_description
1 polymer ?
#
loop_
_entity_poly.entity_id
_entity_poly.type
_entity_poly.pdbx_seq_one_letter_code
_entity_poly.pdbx_strand_id
1 'polypeptide(L)' 'MGDAKVFRPWGWSGVLIVSEDIKTALERANVTGVEFEEV' A
#
# COMPACT_ATOMS: atom_id res chain seq x y z
N MET A 1 2.85 14.93 10.22
CA MET A 1 2.92 13.45 10.25
C MET A 1 2.27 12.83 9.00
N GLY A 2 2.40 13.47 7.82
CA GLY A 2 1.60 13.13 6.63
C GLY A 2 2.41 12.71 5.39
N ASP A 3 3.72 12.55 5.52
CA ASP A 3 4.62 12.23 4.38
C ASP A 3 4.94 10.73 4.27
N ALA A 4 4.47 9.91 5.20
CA ALA A 4 4.72 8.47 5.15
C ALA A 4 3.84 7.84 4.05
N LYS A 5 4.44 7.52 2.91
CA LYS A 5 3.77 6.87 1.77
C LYS A 5 3.57 5.36 1.95
N VAL A 6 4.30 4.75 2.88
CA VAL A 6 4.23 3.32 3.23
C VAL A 6 4.37 3.18 4.74
N PHE A 7 3.49 2.40 5.34
CA PHE A 7 3.49 2.07 6.77
C PHE A 7 3.45 0.55 6.94
N ARG A 8 4.31 0.03 7.83
CA ARG A 8 4.33 -1.39 8.20
C ARG A 8 3.74 -1.53 9.60
N PRO A 9 2.51 -2.05 9.74
CA PRO A 9 1.92 -2.28 11.04
C PRO A 9 2.71 -3.34 11.82
N TRP A 10 2.87 -3.12 13.13
CA TRP A 10 3.50 -4.10 14.00
C TRP A 10 2.54 -5.29 14.22
N GLY A 11 3.08 -6.51 14.22
CA GLY A 11 2.31 -7.73 14.43
C GLY A 11 1.63 -8.32 13.18
N TRP A 12 1.75 -7.67 12.01
CA TRP A 12 1.26 -8.23 10.74
C TRP A 12 2.45 -8.50 9.81
N SER A 13 2.65 -9.75 9.45
CA SER A 13 3.67 -10.14 8.46
C SER A 13 3.05 -10.21 7.08
N GLY A 14 3.62 -9.50 6.10
CA GLY A 14 3.21 -9.58 4.70
C GLY A 14 2.25 -8.50 4.20
N VAL A 15 1.83 -7.56 5.05
CA VAL A 15 0.98 -6.44 4.63
C VAL A 15 1.71 -5.10 4.75
N LEU A 16 1.36 -4.17 3.87
CA LEU A 16 1.80 -2.78 3.90
C LEU A 16 0.59 -1.88 3.70
N ILE A 17 0.47 -0.85 4.53
CA ILE A 17 -0.51 0.22 4.34
C ILE A 17 0.19 1.28 3.49
N VAL A 18 -0.39 1.64 2.35
CA VAL A 18 0.19 2.62 1.43
C VAL A 18 -0.77 3.76 1.19
N SER A 19 -0.23 4.94 0.88
CA SER A 19 -1.07 6.06 0.47
C SER A 19 -1.79 5.78 -0.84
N GLU A 20 -2.91 6.48 -1.07
CA GLU A 20 -3.71 6.37 -2.30
C GLU A 20 -2.90 6.65 -3.58
N ASP A 21 -1.92 7.56 -3.52
CA ASP A 21 -1.02 7.83 -4.65
C ASP A 21 -0.23 6.58 -5.08
N ILE A 22 0.24 5.79 -4.10
CA ILE A 22 1.02 4.56 -4.33
C ILE A 22 0.08 3.49 -4.89
N LYS A 23 -1.11 3.32 -4.32
CA LYS A 23 -2.15 2.41 -4.84
C LYS A 23 -2.46 2.73 -6.30
N THR A 24 -2.77 3.99 -6.60
CA THR A 24 -3.08 4.47 -7.96
C THR A 24 -1.90 4.25 -8.92
N ALA A 25 -0.66 4.48 -8.47
CA ALA A 25 0.52 4.23 -9.29
C ALA A 25 0.71 2.73 -9.59
N LEU A 26 0.45 1.84 -8.64
CA LEU A 26 0.54 0.40 -8.82
C LEU A 26 -0.55 -0.13 -9.76
N GLU A 27 -1.77 0.40 -9.65
CA GLU A 27 -2.88 0.08 -10.56
C GLU A 27 -2.56 0.53 -12.01
N ARG A 28 -2.04 1.75 -12.18
CA ARG A 28 -1.57 2.25 -13.48
C ARG A 28 -0.41 1.46 -14.05
N ALA A 29 0.49 0.98 -13.19
CA ALA A 29 1.62 0.14 -13.59
C ALA A 29 1.21 -1.31 -13.90
N ASN A 30 -0.07 -1.67 -13.73
CA ASN A 30 -0.61 -3.01 -13.97
C ASN A 30 0.16 -4.12 -13.24
N VAL A 31 0.55 -3.85 -11.99
CA VAL A 31 1.30 -4.80 -11.16
C VAL A 31 0.42 -6.01 -10.84
N THR A 32 0.94 -7.20 -11.10
CA THR A 32 0.28 -8.47 -10.77
C THR A 32 0.69 -8.99 -9.40
N GLY A 33 -0.20 -9.69 -8.71
CA GLY A 33 0.11 -10.33 -7.41
C GLY A 33 -0.02 -9.40 -6.19
N VAL A 34 -0.75 -8.30 -6.35
CA VAL A 34 -1.12 -7.39 -5.26
C VAL A 34 -2.63 -7.36 -5.09
N GLU A 35 -3.10 -7.37 -3.85
CA GLU A 35 -4.50 -7.19 -3.49
C GLU A 35 -4.59 -5.97 -2.56
N PHE A 36 -5.55 -5.08 -2.82
CA PHE A 36 -5.74 -3.86 -2.04
C PHE A 36 -7.07 -3.93 -1.28
N GLU A 37 -7.01 -3.65 0.03
CA GLU A 37 -8.17 -3.50 0.90
C GLU A 37 -8.09 -2.12 1.58
N GLU A 38 -9.23 -1.42 1.67
CA GLU A 38 -9.32 -0.13 2.37
C GLU A 38 -9.42 -0.37 3.88
N VAL A 39 -8.58 0.31 4.67
CA VAL A 39 -8.47 0.17 6.13
C VAL A 39 -8.45 1.51 6.85
#